data_AF-A0A850BPM9-F1
#
_entry.id   AF-A0A850BPM9-F1
#
_cell.length_a   1.000
_cell.length_b   1.000
_cell.length_c   1.000
_cell.angle_alpha   90.00
_cell.angle_beta   90.00
_cell.angle_gamma   90.00
#
_symmetry.space_group_name_H-M   'P 1'
#
loop_
_entity.id
_entity.type
_entity.pdbx_description
1 polymer ?
#
loop_
_entity_poly.entity_id
_entity_poly.type
_entity_poly.pdbx_seq_one_letter_code
_entity_poly.pdbx_strand_id
1 'polypeptide(L)'
;MSIPQNTSEKPGMFTALAIITLVSGILNIFYGLTITALIVIGTIGIGLLCAPITILPTILGVFELLYAVKLLNAPQQPVRFSQAIAIMEICCILAGNVLSTVAGILALVFYNDASVKAYFDKINSPAV
;
A
#
# COMPACT_ATOMS: atom_id res chain seq x y z
N MET A 1 -33.81 10.54 8.84
CA MET A 1 -34.01 10.33 7.38
C MET A 1 -32.70 9.83 6.81
N SER A 2 -32.57 8.51 6.62
CA SER A 2 -31.37 7.89 6.06
C SER A 2 -31.46 7.94 4.53
N ILE A 3 -30.61 8.74 3.90
CA ILE A 3 -30.45 8.75 2.45
C ILE A 3 -30.02 7.34 2.02
N PRO A 4 -30.71 6.69 1.05
CA PRO A 4 -30.25 5.43 0.51
C PRO A 4 -28.86 5.63 -0.08
N GLN A 5 -27.84 5.02 0.54
CA GLN A 5 -26.50 4.99 -0.02
C GLN A 5 -26.60 4.24 -1.35
N ASN A 6 -26.21 4.88 -2.45
CA ASN A 6 -26.13 4.23 -3.75
C ASN A 6 -25.01 3.18 -3.70
N THR A 7 -25.30 1.99 -3.17
CA THR A 7 -24.37 0.85 -2.97
C THR A 7 -23.79 0.29 -4.28
N SER A 8 -24.14 0.90 -5.42
CA SER A 8 -23.63 0.51 -6.72
C SER A 8 -22.30 1.17 -7.08
N GLU A 9 -22.01 2.36 -6.54
CA GLU A 9 -20.90 3.21 -6.99
C GLU A 9 -19.58 2.90 -6.26
N LYS A 10 -18.45 2.97 -6.97
CA LYS A 10 -17.11 2.75 -6.42
C LYS A 10 -16.79 3.86 -5.40
N PRO A 11 -16.56 3.55 -4.11
CA PRO A 11 -16.32 4.58 -3.10
C PRO A 11 -15.08 5.41 -3.43
N GLY A 12 -15.16 6.73 -3.24
CA GLY A 12 -14.01 7.63 -3.43
C GLY A 12 -12.80 7.23 -2.56
N MET A 13 -13.04 6.78 -1.34
CA MET A 13 -11.99 6.28 -0.43
C MET A 13 -11.33 4.99 -0.93
N PHE A 14 -12.05 4.13 -1.66
CA PHE A 14 -11.45 2.95 -2.29
C PHE A 14 -10.52 3.37 -3.45
N THR A 15 -10.94 4.36 -4.26
CA THR A 15 -10.08 4.92 -5.30
C THR A 15 -8.86 5.63 -4.70
N ALA A 16 -9.05 6.36 -3.60
CA ALA A 16 -7.94 6.97 -2.86
C ALA A 16 -6.97 5.91 -2.31
N LEU A 17 -7.48 4.81 -1.73
CA LEU A 17 -6.66 3.69 -1.29
C LEU A 17 -5.79 3.14 -2.43
N ALA A 18 -6.38 2.94 -3.61
CA ALA A 18 -5.65 2.43 -4.78
C ALA A 18 -4.53 3.39 -5.23
N ILE A 19 -4.81 4.69 -5.29
CA ILE A 19 -3.85 5.71 -5.71
C ILE A 19 -2.74 5.89 -4.66
N ILE A 20 -3.09 5.97 -3.37
CA ILE A 20 -2.09 6.11 -2.30
C ILE A 20 -1.17 4.90 -2.27
N THR A 21 -1.71 3.68 -2.39
CA THR A 21 -0.89 2.46 -2.43
C THR A 21 0.02 2.45 -3.67
N LEU A 22 -0.47 2.93 -4.83
CA LEU A 22 0.34 3.02 -6.04
C LEU A 22 1.52 3.98 -5.85
N VAL A 23 1.23 5.20 -5.37
CA VAL A 23 2.23 6.24 -5.16
C VAL A 23 3.23 5.81 -4.09
N SER A 24 2.75 5.25 -2.98
CA SER A 24 3.61 4.72 -1.90
C SER A 24 4.53 3.63 -2.44
N GLY A 25 4.01 2.67 -3.21
CA GLY A 25 4.81 1.61 -3.82
C GLY A 25 5.94 2.13 -4.73
N ILE A 26 5.65 3.13 -5.55
CA ILE A 26 6.66 3.78 -6.40
C ILE A 26 7.72 4.46 -5.53
N LEU A 27 7.30 5.27 -4.55
CA LEU A 27 8.22 5.99 -3.66
C LEU A 27 9.07 5.03 -2.82
N ASN A 28 8.50 3.91 -2.39
CA ASN A 28 9.19 2.87 -1.62
C ASN A 28 10.30 2.18 -2.42
N ILE A 29 10.06 1.90 -3.70
CA ILE A 29 11.08 1.36 -4.60
C ILE A 29 12.24 2.35 -4.73
N PHE A 30 11.95 3.62 -5.05
CA PHE A 30 13.00 4.64 -5.21
C PHE A 30 13.74 4.92 -3.90
N TYR A 31 13.03 5.09 -2.79
CA TYR A 31 13.61 5.35 -1.48
C TYR A 31 14.54 4.22 -1.04
N GLY A 32 14.08 2.96 -1.11
CA GLY A 32 14.88 1.82 -0.69
C GLY A 32 16.14 1.63 -1.56
N LEU A 33 16.03 1.79 -2.88
CA LEU A 33 17.18 1.75 -3.79
C LEU A 33 18.16 2.89 -3.53
N THR A 34 17.68 4.13 -3.39
CA THR A 34 18.53 5.30 -3.15
C THR A 34 19.25 5.22 -1.82
N ILE A 35 18.55 4.93 -0.72
CA ILE A 35 19.17 4.83 0.61
C ILE A 35 20.18 3.68 0.65
N THR A 36 19.82 2.51 0.10
CA THR A 36 20.76 1.37 0.03
C THR A 36 22.01 1.73 -0.76
N ALA A 37 21.87 2.35 -1.94
CA ALA A 37 23.01 2.76 -2.76
C ALA A 37 23.89 3.80 -2.06
N LEU A 38 23.28 4.82 -1.44
CA LEU A 38 24.01 5.86 -0.70
C LEU A 38 24.81 5.27 0.47
N ILE A 39 24.23 4.34 1.22
CA ILE A 39 24.90 3.69 2.35
C ILE A 39 26.04 2.80 1.84
N VAL A 40 25.81 1.95 0.84
CA VAL A 40 26.85 1.04 0.30
C VAL A 40 28.02 1.84 -0.28
N ILE A 41 27.75 2.89 -1.07
CA ILE A 41 28.80 3.73 -1.66
C ILE A 41 29.51 4.55 -0.58
N GLY A 42 28.76 5.19 0.32
CA GLY A 42 29.31 6.05 1.36
C GLY A 42 30.14 5.32 2.42
N THR A 43 29.94 4.01 2.57
CA THR A 43 30.68 3.15 3.51
C THR A 43 31.71 2.25 2.82
N ILE A 44 32.00 2.48 1.53
CA ILE A 44 32.97 1.69 0.74
C ILE A 44 32.66 0.19 0.83
N GLY A 45 31.37 -0.17 0.72
CA GLY A 45 30.89 -1.56 0.71
C GLY A 45 30.57 -2.18 2.06
N ILE A 46 30.96 -1.58 3.19
CA ILE A 46 30.65 -2.12 4.54
C ILE A 46 29.14 -2.10 4.81
N GLY A 47 28.45 -1.10 4.27
CA GLY A 47 27.00 -0.91 4.35
C GLY A 47 26.18 -2.02 3.68
N LEU A 48 26.82 -2.95 2.96
CA LEU A 48 26.15 -4.14 2.45
C LEU A 48 25.60 -5.02 3.60
N LEU A 49 26.20 -4.97 4.79
CA LEU A 49 25.67 -5.62 5.99
C LEU A 49 24.32 -5.03 6.43
N CYS A 50 24.08 -3.75 6.12
CA CYS A 50 22.84 -3.04 6.42
C CYS A 50 21.80 -3.20 5.30
N ALA A 51 22.20 -3.68 4.13
CA ALA A 51 21.35 -3.80 2.95
C ALA A 51 20.03 -4.58 3.17
N PRO A 52 19.98 -5.66 3.99
CA PRO A 52 18.71 -6.35 4.26
C PRO A 52 17.65 -5.45 4.90
N ILE A 53 18.07 -4.46 5.70
CA ILE A 53 17.15 -3.52 6.35
C ILE A 53 16.73 -2.42 5.37
N THR A 54 17.67 -1.90 4.58
CA THR A 54 17.40 -0.76 3.70
C THR A 54 16.73 -1.13 2.37
N ILE A 55 16.77 -2.42 1.98
CA ILE A 55 16.07 -2.93 0.80
C ILE A 55 14.63 -3.36 1.08
N LEU A 56 14.26 -3.48 2.37
CA LEU A 56 12.91 -3.87 2.79
C LEU A 56 11.82 -2.94 2.22
N PRO A 57 11.98 -1.60 2.20
CA PRO A 57 11.06 -0.71 1.49
C PRO A 57 10.94 -1.04 0.00
N THR A 58 12.01 -1.42 -0.68
CA THR A 58 11.96 -1.78 -2.11
C THR A 58 11.08 -3.00 -2.35
N ILE A 59 11.24 -4.05 -1.54
CA ILE A 59 10.45 -5.28 -1.64
C ILE A 59 8.97 -4.98 -1.37
N LEU A 60 8.70 -4.19 -0.32
CA LEU A 60 7.34 -3.75 0.00
C LEU A 60 6.72 -2.97 -1.16
N GLY A 61 7.49 -2.05 -1.76
CA GLY A 61 7.01 -1.24 -2.88
C GLY A 61 6.62 -2.06 -4.10
N VAL A 62 7.27 -3.20 -4.35
CA VAL A 62 6.84 -4.15 -5.39
C VAL A 62 5.49 -4.77 -5.04
N PHE A 63 5.28 -5.21 -3.80
CA PHE A 63 4.00 -5.76 -3.36
C PHE A 63 2.87 -4.74 -3.42
N GLU A 64 3.16 -3.49 -3.05
CA GLU A 64 2.23 -2.37 -3.16
C GLU A 64 1.85 -2.06 -4.61
N LEU A 65 2.82 -2.05 -5.53
CA LEU A 65 2.55 -1.82 -6.94
C LEU A 65 1.61 -2.90 -7.50
N LEU A 66 1.88 -4.17 -7.21
CA LEU A 66 1.04 -5.30 -7.62
C LEU A 66 -0.35 -5.22 -6.99
N TYR A 67 -0.43 -4.83 -5.73
CA TYR A 67 -1.69 -4.68 -5.01
C TYR A 67 -2.52 -3.51 -5.56
N ALA A 68 -1.89 -2.36 -5.81
CA ALA A 68 -2.53 -1.18 -6.36
C ALA A 68 -3.09 -1.44 -7.77
N VAL A 69 -2.34 -2.13 -8.62
CA VAL A 69 -2.84 -2.55 -9.95
C VAL A 69 -4.11 -3.40 -9.82
N LYS A 70 -4.15 -4.34 -8.86
CA LYS A 70 -5.36 -5.14 -8.59
C LYS A 70 -6.54 -4.27 -8.11
N LEU A 71 -6.29 -3.30 -7.22
CA LEU A 71 -7.31 -2.35 -6.77
C LEU A 71 -7.86 -1.47 -7.91
N LEU A 72 -6.99 -1.02 -8.81
CA LEU A 72 -7.38 -0.20 -9.97
C LEU A 72 -8.22 -1.00 -10.98
N ASN A 73 -7.92 -2.29 -11.15
CA ASN A 73 -8.68 -3.20 -12.02
C ASN A 73 -9.98 -3.76 -11.40
N ALA A 74 -10.30 -3.41 -10.14
CA ALA A 74 -11.58 -3.80 -9.55
C ALA A 74 -12.76 -3.17 -10.33
N PRO A 75 -13.82 -3.92 -10.67
CA PRO A 75 -14.20 -5.22 -10.09
C PRO A 75 -13.75 -6.48 -10.87
N GLN A 76 -12.99 -6.33 -11.96
CA GLN A 76 -12.67 -7.46 -12.87
C GLN A 76 -11.76 -8.51 -12.22
N GLN A 77 -10.96 -8.09 -11.23
CA GLN A 77 -10.15 -8.98 -10.41
C GLN A 77 -10.61 -8.89 -8.95
N PRO A 78 -11.05 -10.01 -8.34
CA PRO A 78 -11.38 -10.02 -6.93
C PRO A 78 -10.11 -9.76 -6.11
N VAL A 79 -10.19 -8.77 -5.23
CA VAL A 79 -9.09 -8.30 -4.40
C VAL A 79 -9.59 -8.07 -2.99
N ARG A 80 -8.83 -8.53 -1.99
CA ARG A 80 -9.12 -8.32 -0.57
C ARG A 80 -8.19 -7.26 0.00
N PHE A 81 -8.60 -6.61 1.08
CA PHE A 81 -7.71 -5.70 1.80
C PHE A 81 -6.50 -6.44 2.35
N SER A 82 -5.30 -5.91 2.12
CA SER A 82 -4.05 -6.49 2.61
C SER A 82 -3.56 -5.74 3.85
N GLN A 83 -4.02 -6.18 5.02
CA GLN A 83 -3.58 -5.59 6.29
C GLN A 83 -2.07 -5.79 6.51
N ALA A 84 -1.49 -6.87 5.99
CA ALA A 84 -0.06 -7.13 6.06
C ALA A 84 0.75 -6.03 5.33
N ILE A 85 0.31 -5.57 4.16
CA ILE A 85 0.99 -4.48 3.43
C ILE A 85 0.93 -3.19 4.26
N ALA A 86 -0.25 -2.83 4.78
CA ALA A 86 -0.41 -1.62 5.59
C ALA A 86 0.44 -1.64 6.88
N ILE A 87 0.56 -2.79 7.54
CA ILE A 87 1.43 -2.94 8.72
C ILE A 87 2.90 -2.80 8.33
N MET A 88 3.32 -3.42 7.21
CA MET A 88 4.69 -3.33 6.73
C MET A 88 5.08 -1.88 6.35
N GLU A 89 4.15 -1.12 5.76
CA GLU A 89 4.34 0.31 5.49
C GLU A 89 4.57 1.12 6.77
N ILE A 90 3.82 0.80 7.84
CA ILE A 90 4.03 1.42 9.16
C ILE A 90 5.42 1.05 9.70
N CYS A 91 5.83 -0.21 9.56
CA CYS A 91 7.15 -0.67 9.98
C CYS A 91 8.31 -0.02 9.18
N CYS A 92 8.06 0.54 8.00
CA CYS A 92 9.09 1.26 7.23
C CYS A 92 9.63 2.52 7.93
N ILE A 93 8.99 2.97 9.03
CA ILE A 93 9.56 4.00 9.91
C ILE A 93 10.93 3.59 10.49
N LEU A 94 11.17 2.29 10.67
CA LEU A 94 12.45 1.74 11.14
C LEU A 94 13.58 1.97 10.12
N ALA A 95 13.24 2.12 8.84
CA ALA A 95 14.13 2.49 7.75
C ALA A 95 14.13 4.00 7.47
N GLY A 96 13.51 4.81 8.35
CA GLY A 96 13.39 6.26 8.21
C GLY A 96 12.36 6.73 7.18
N ASN A 97 11.54 5.83 6.63
CA ASN A 97 10.60 6.16 5.56
C ASN A 97 9.23 6.56 6.12
N VAL A 98 9.13 7.83 6.51
CA VAL A 98 7.92 8.41 7.11
C VAL A 98 6.76 8.48 6.12
N LEU A 99 7.03 8.68 4.83
CA LEU A 99 5.97 8.78 3.81
C LEU A 99 5.19 7.47 3.68
N SER A 100 5.88 6.34 3.66
CA SER A 100 5.21 5.03 3.64
C SER A 100 4.44 4.77 4.93
N THR A 101 4.96 5.18 6.09
CA THR A 101 4.23 5.06 7.35
C THR A 101 2.88 5.79 7.30
N VAL A 102 2.84 6.99 6.72
CA VAL A 102 1.58 7.74 6.55
C VAL A 102 0.64 7.01 5.61
N ALA A 103 1.14 6.48 4.48
CA ALA A 103 0.33 5.72 3.54
C ALA A 103 -0.28 4.46 4.18
N GLY A 104 0.49 3.70 4.98
CA GLY A 104 -0.02 2.54 5.72
C GLY A 104 -1.11 2.89 6.74
N ILE A 105 -0.96 4.00 7.46
CA ILE A 105 -2.00 4.49 8.38
C ILE A 105 -3.26 4.87 7.60
N LEU A 106 -3.12 5.64 6.51
CA LEU A 106 -4.26 6.02 5.66
C LEU A 106 -4.96 4.80 5.08
N ALA A 107 -4.22 3.76 4.68
CA ALA A 107 -4.79 2.52 4.19
C ALA A 107 -5.67 1.83 5.23
N LEU A 108 -5.22 1.76 6.50
CA LEU A 108 -6.02 1.22 7.61
C LEU A 108 -7.25 2.09 7.90
N VAL A 109 -7.11 3.42 7.87
CA VAL A 109 -8.23 4.35 8.10
C VAL A 109 -9.27 4.21 7.00
N PHE A 110 -8.86 4.19 5.74
CA PHE A 110 -9.78 4.03 4.60
C PHE A 110 -10.46 2.67 4.60
N TYR A 111 -9.74 1.61 4.96
CA TYR A 111 -10.37 0.29 5.10
C TYR A 111 -11.35 0.23 6.26
N ASN A 112 -11.20 1.07 7.30
CA ASN A 112 -12.14 1.07 8.41
C ASN A 112 -13.51 1.70 8.05
N ASP A 113 -13.61 2.44 6.94
CA ASP A 113 -14.86 3.01 6.45
C ASP A 113 -15.86 1.94 5.99
N ALA A 114 -17.13 2.11 6.38
CA ALA A 114 -18.19 1.13 6.09
C ALA A 114 -18.45 0.97 4.59
N SER A 115 -18.32 2.04 3.79
CA SER A 115 -18.54 1.99 2.34
C SER A 115 -17.43 1.20 1.63
N VAL A 116 -16.19 1.34 2.10
CA VAL A 116 -15.03 0.61 1.55
C VAL A 116 -15.13 -0.87 1.89
N LYS A 117 -15.48 -1.24 3.12
CA LYS A 117 -15.73 -2.65 3.51
C LYS A 117 -16.84 -3.27 2.67
N ALA A 118 -17.97 -2.59 2.55
CA ALA A 118 -19.09 -3.07 1.74
C ALA A 118 -18.71 -3.24 0.26
N TYR A 119 -17.88 -2.36 -0.29
CA TYR A 119 -17.39 -2.49 -1.66
C TYR A 119 -16.45 -3.70 -1.83
N PHE A 120 -15.52 -3.91 -0.88
CA PHE A 120 -14.70 -5.12 -0.85
C PHE A 120 -15.56 -6.39 -0.77
N ASP A 121 -16.58 -6.42 0.08
CA ASP A 121 -17.48 -7.58 0.19
C ASP A 121 -18.24 -7.82 -1.12
N LYS A 122 -18.72 -6.76 -1.76
CA LYS A 122 -19.42 -6.84 -3.06
C LYS A 122 -18.56 -7.46 -4.16
N ILE A 123 -17.31 -7.00 -4.33
CA ILE A 123 -16.43 -7.51 -5.41
C ILE A 123 -15.88 -8.92 -5.14
N ASN A 124 -15.98 -9.40 -3.89
CA ASN A 124 -15.56 -10.74 -3.50
C ASN A 124 -16.74 -11.70 -3.27
N SER A 125 -17.99 -11.22 -3.42
CA SER A 125 -19.18 -12.07 -3.30
C SER A 125 -19.30 -12.96 -4.54
N PRO A 126 -19.62 -14.26 -4.38
CA PRO A 126 -19.87 -15.12 -5.52
C PRO A 126 -21.06 -14.57 -6.33
N ALA A 127 -20.96 -14.62 -7.66
CA ALA A 127 -22.07 -14.27 -8.53
C ALA A 127 -23.24 -15.24 -8.24
N VAL A 128 -24.33 -14.70 -7.69
CA VAL A 128 -25.61 -15.40 -7.51
C VAL A 128 -26.38 -15.35 -8.83
#